data_AF-A0A932WQT9-F1
#
_entry.id   AF-A0A932WQT9-F1
#
_cell.length_a   1.000
_cell.length_b   1.000
_cell.length_c   1.000
_cell.angle_alpha   90.00
_cell.angle_beta   90.00
_cell.angle_gamma   90.00
#
_symmetry.space_group_name_H-M   'P 1'
#
loop_
_entity.id
_entity.type
_entity.pdbx_description
1 polymer ?
#
loop_
_entity_poly.entity_id
_entity_poly.type
_entity_poly.pdbx_seq_one_letter_code
_entity_poly.pdbx_strand_id
1 'polypeptide(L)'
;MHPHKEQICGQCLLLLVMFSVAMAVAQQAPATGALERQLLAERTETLARDALAQGDPARGAVLFYQPSLTCTQCHSAGEEGPATLGPDLTRPEKVVGPVHLVESILEPSRIIRRGYEQVTVVLTDGKTVGGILAEENKTGVIVRDAAQGGKPVSISRDQIEELTRPQTSLMPAGLVNLLADRQQFLDLTAYLAEISQKGPARALALRPSPALYALPPIPEYESRLDHRGLIAAWNDDSFRRGEAIYRRVCANCHGTRDQPGSLPTSLRFASGKFKNGSDPHALYQTLTRGYGMMVPQSWMVPEQKYDVIHYIRESYLRPHNASQYVRIDDAWLDRLPRGDTRGPAPSRLEPWIAMDYGPSLINTYEIGSDGKNFAFKGIAVRLDPGAGGVSRGAEWMVFDHDTMRLAATWSARPGAKEPAFIDWQGIHFDGQHQVHPHVTGDVAISNPNGPGWADPATGSFDDPRPRARDGRPYGPLPRKW
;
A
#
# COMPACT_ATOMS: atom_id res chain seq x y z
N MET A 1 -37.29 -62.54 -19.46
CA MET A 1 -36.72 -63.42 -20.49
C MET A 1 -37.02 -62.78 -21.84
N HIS A 2 -35.96 -62.25 -22.46
CA HIS A 2 -35.84 -61.79 -23.85
C HIS A 2 -36.73 -60.68 -24.47
N PRO A 3 -36.15 -59.94 -25.45
CA PRO A 3 -36.42 -58.52 -25.71
C PRO A 3 -36.90 -58.25 -27.15
N HIS A 4 -37.46 -57.07 -27.43
CA HIS A 4 -37.60 -56.51 -28.78
C HIS A 4 -37.46 -54.99 -28.65
N LYS A 5 -36.35 -54.39 -29.12
CA LYS A 5 -36.09 -53.86 -30.48
C LYS A 5 -37.10 -52.80 -30.88
N GLU A 6 -36.67 -51.54 -30.94
CA GLU A 6 -37.02 -50.53 -31.97
C GLU A 6 -35.83 -49.54 -32.03
N GLN A 7 -34.93 -49.68 -32.99
CA GLN A 7 -34.89 -48.99 -34.28
C GLN A 7 -34.85 -47.46 -34.19
N ILE A 8 -33.63 -46.98 -34.40
CA ILE A 8 -33.20 -45.59 -34.49
C ILE A 8 -33.76 -44.97 -35.78
N CYS A 9 -34.57 -43.92 -35.65
CA CYS A 9 -34.87 -43.00 -36.74
C CYS A 9 -34.00 -41.74 -36.60
N GLY A 10 -33.16 -41.52 -37.61
CA GLY A 10 -32.20 -40.43 -37.68
C GLY A 10 -32.85 -39.09 -37.96
N GLN A 11 -33.20 -38.34 -36.91
CA GLN A 11 -33.47 -36.91 -37.01
C GLN A 11 -33.53 -36.25 -35.63
N CYS A 12 -32.41 -36.27 -34.89
CA CYS A 12 -32.29 -35.49 -33.64
C CYS A 12 -30.82 -35.25 -33.24
N LEU A 13 -29.92 -35.13 -34.22
CA LEU A 13 -28.50 -34.84 -33.98
C LEU A 13 -28.16 -33.40 -34.40
N LEU A 14 -28.81 -32.40 -33.81
CA LEU A 14 -28.41 -30.99 -34.03
C LEU A 14 -28.85 -29.97 -32.97
N LEU A 15 -29.06 -30.37 -31.70
CA LEU A 15 -29.51 -29.43 -30.66
C LEU A 15 -28.98 -29.77 -29.26
N LEU A 16 -27.66 -29.97 -29.12
CA LEU A 16 -27.02 -30.16 -27.80
C LEU A 16 -25.58 -29.59 -27.75
N VAL A 17 -25.39 -28.39 -28.30
CA VAL A 17 -24.21 -27.55 -28.01
C VAL A 17 -24.65 -26.10 -27.82
N MET A 18 -25.50 -25.86 -26.81
CA MET A 18 -25.74 -24.52 -26.28
C MET A 18 -26.12 -24.68 -24.81
N PHE A 19 -25.17 -24.38 -23.92
CA PHE A 19 -25.33 -23.68 -22.64
C PHE A 19 -24.09 -23.95 -21.77
N SER A 20 -23.01 -23.22 -22.06
CA SER A 20 -21.88 -23.08 -21.13
C SER A 20 -21.23 -21.71 -21.34
N VAL A 21 -22.03 -20.64 -21.34
CA VAL A 21 -21.48 -19.29 -21.12
C VAL A 21 -21.38 -19.14 -19.61
N ALA A 22 -20.26 -19.60 -19.06
CA ALA A 22 -19.80 -19.14 -17.77
C ALA A 22 -19.61 -17.62 -17.89
N MET A 23 -20.48 -16.82 -17.27
CA MET A 23 -20.15 -15.44 -16.97
C MET A 23 -19.01 -15.47 -15.96
N ALA A 24 -17.78 -15.50 -16.48
CA ALA A 24 -16.61 -15.06 -15.76
C ALA A 24 -16.85 -13.59 -15.42
N VAL A 25 -17.38 -13.34 -14.22
CA VAL A 25 -17.21 -12.05 -13.57
C VAL A 25 -15.71 -11.95 -13.32
N ALA A 26 -15.01 -11.30 -14.25
CA ALA A 26 -13.63 -10.91 -14.06
C ALA A 26 -13.57 -10.10 -12.76
N GLN A 27 -13.07 -10.73 -11.70
CA GLN A 27 -12.66 -10.02 -10.50
C GLN A 27 -11.57 -9.03 -10.94
N GLN A 28 -11.96 -7.77 -11.15
CA GLN A 28 -11.01 -6.70 -11.24
C GLN A 28 -10.35 -6.60 -9.87
N ALA A 29 -9.07 -7.02 -9.80
CA ALA A 29 -8.17 -6.59 -8.74
C ALA A 29 -8.32 -5.06 -8.57
N PRO A 30 -8.17 -4.50 -7.35
CA PRO A 30 -8.23 -3.05 -7.16
C PRO A 30 -7.26 -2.42 -8.13
N ALA A 31 -7.80 -1.73 -9.13
CA ALA A 31 -7.03 -1.25 -10.24
C ALA A 31 -6.06 -0.19 -9.73
N THR A 32 -4.77 -0.48 -9.76
CA THR A 32 -3.67 0.47 -9.61
C THR A 32 -4.07 1.80 -10.25
N GLY A 33 -4.07 2.90 -9.49
CA GLY A 33 -4.52 4.21 -10.00
C GLY A 33 -5.97 4.60 -9.72
N ALA A 34 -6.70 3.91 -8.81
CA ALA A 34 -8.13 4.18 -8.58
C ALA A 34 -8.41 5.62 -8.12
N LEU A 35 -7.64 6.13 -7.16
CA LEU A 35 -7.81 7.48 -6.64
C LEU A 35 -7.35 8.54 -7.65
N GLU A 36 -6.21 8.35 -8.32
CA GLU A 36 -5.76 9.24 -9.38
C GLU A 36 -6.78 9.39 -10.51
N ARG A 37 -7.36 8.28 -10.99
CA ARG A 37 -8.43 8.32 -12.00
C ARG A 37 -9.68 9.06 -11.51
N GLN A 38 -10.05 8.87 -10.24
CA GLN A 38 -11.16 9.60 -9.64
C GLN A 38 -10.89 11.11 -9.62
N LEU A 39 -9.70 11.52 -9.17
CA LEU A 39 -9.33 12.93 -9.09
C LEU A 39 -9.19 13.58 -10.48
N LEU A 40 -8.60 12.89 -11.46
CA LEU A 40 -8.49 13.35 -12.84
C LEU A 40 -9.84 13.48 -13.56
N ALA A 41 -10.87 12.78 -13.09
CA ALA A 41 -12.24 12.93 -13.61
C ALA A 41 -12.94 14.20 -13.10
N GLU A 42 -12.42 14.81 -12.03
CA GLU A 42 -12.93 16.07 -11.50
C GLU A 42 -12.24 17.28 -12.16
N ARG A 43 -12.93 18.42 -12.20
CA ARG A 43 -12.32 19.66 -12.68
C ARG A 43 -11.28 20.16 -11.69
N THR A 44 -10.09 20.52 -12.17
CA THR A 44 -8.98 21.06 -11.37
C THR A 44 -9.40 22.26 -10.52
N GLU A 45 -10.25 23.16 -11.05
CA GLU A 45 -10.76 24.31 -10.30
C GLU A 45 -11.70 23.91 -9.16
N THR A 46 -12.42 22.80 -9.31
CA THR A 46 -13.28 22.26 -8.25
C THR A 46 -12.44 21.68 -7.14
N LEU A 47 -11.46 20.84 -7.46
CA LEU A 47 -10.52 20.31 -6.47
C LEU A 47 -9.77 21.42 -5.74
N ALA A 48 -9.32 22.44 -6.46
CA ALA A 48 -8.62 23.58 -5.86
C ALA A 48 -9.52 24.37 -4.89
N ARG A 49 -10.76 24.67 -5.28
CA ARG A 49 -11.73 25.34 -4.41
C ARG A 49 -12.06 24.50 -3.18
N ASP A 50 -12.31 23.21 -3.38
CA ASP A 50 -12.67 22.29 -2.30
C ASP A 50 -11.50 22.10 -1.33
N ALA A 51 -10.25 22.09 -1.81
CA ALA A 51 -9.06 22.05 -0.96
C ALA A 51 -8.99 23.27 -0.03
N LEU A 52 -9.23 24.47 -0.56
CA LEU A 52 -9.24 25.69 0.26
C LEU A 52 -10.42 25.76 1.26
N ALA A 53 -11.55 25.14 0.92
CA ALA A 53 -12.76 25.21 1.73
C ALA A 53 -12.88 24.09 2.77
N GLN A 54 -12.37 22.90 2.45
CA GLN A 54 -12.60 21.65 3.20
C GLN A 54 -11.31 20.93 3.60
N GLY A 55 -10.16 21.32 3.02
CA GLY A 55 -8.88 20.75 3.40
C GLY A 55 -8.38 21.31 4.73
N ASP A 56 -7.70 20.47 5.50
CA ASP A 56 -7.01 20.83 6.74
C ASP A 56 -5.49 20.87 6.52
N PRO A 57 -4.89 22.06 6.55
CA PRO A 57 -3.44 22.24 6.38
C PRO A 57 -2.58 21.51 7.41
N ALA A 58 -3.06 21.28 8.63
CA ALA A 58 -2.30 20.54 9.64
C ALA A 58 -2.25 19.04 9.31
N ARG A 59 -3.36 18.46 8.85
CA ARG A 59 -3.36 17.07 8.33
C ARG A 59 -2.56 16.95 7.04
N GLY A 60 -2.67 17.95 6.16
CA GLY A 60 -1.87 18.04 4.94
C GLY A 60 -0.37 18.10 5.20
N ALA A 61 0.05 18.78 6.27
CA ALA A 61 1.45 18.82 6.69
C ALA A 61 1.94 17.41 7.07
N VAL A 62 1.14 16.62 7.80
CA VAL A 62 1.51 15.22 8.11
C VAL A 62 1.78 14.43 6.83
N LEU A 63 0.89 14.53 5.83
CA LEU A 63 1.06 13.87 4.53
C LEU A 63 2.32 14.36 3.80
N PHE A 64 2.57 15.66 3.76
CA PHE A 64 3.77 16.21 3.12
C PHE A 64 5.07 15.64 3.72
N TYR A 65 5.12 15.49 5.04
CA TYR A 65 6.28 14.97 5.76
C TYR A 65 6.36 13.43 5.80
N GLN A 66 5.33 12.72 5.34
CA GLN A 66 5.35 11.25 5.31
C GLN A 66 6.43 10.74 4.32
N PRO A 67 7.35 9.87 4.79
CA PRO A 67 8.41 9.32 3.95
C PRO A 67 7.88 8.61 2.71
N SER A 68 6.73 7.93 2.80
CA SER A 68 6.10 7.21 1.69
C SER A 68 5.70 8.11 0.53
N LEU A 69 5.34 9.38 0.80
CA LEU A 69 4.94 10.35 -0.23
C LEU A 69 6.15 11.07 -0.84
N THR A 70 7.33 11.00 -0.23
CA THR A 70 8.62 11.51 -0.73
C THR A 70 8.70 13.02 -1.01
N CYS A 71 7.66 13.80 -0.68
CA CYS A 71 7.60 15.25 -0.98
C CYS A 71 8.80 16.01 -0.41
N THR A 72 9.18 15.73 0.84
CA THR A 72 10.32 16.35 1.55
C THR A 72 11.69 15.95 1.01
N GLN A 73 11.79 14.91 0.18
CA GLN A 73 13.06 14.53 -0.46
C GLN A 73 13.43 15.49 -1.59
N CYS A 74 12.43 16.17 -2.18
CA CYS A 74 12.66 17.10 -3.28
C CYS A 74 12.30 18.54 -2.93
N HIS A 75 11.29 18.77 -2.10
CA HIS A 75 10.74 20.10 -1.80
C HIS A 75 11.07 20.55 -0.38
N SER A 76 11.41 21.82 -0.22
CA SER A 76 11.53 22.48 1.08
C SER A 76 10.20 23.10 1.50
N ALA A 77 9.91 23.04 2.80
CA ALA A 77 8.79 23.72 3.44
C ALA A 77 9.28 24.65 4.55
N GLY A 78 10.25 25.51 4.22
CA GLY A 78 10.79 26.52 5.13
C GLY A 78 11.97 26.07 6.00
N GLU A 79 12.50 24.85 5.81
CA GLU A 79 13.79 24.47 6.38
C GLU A 79 14.98 25.21 5.73
N GLU A 80 16.06 25.39 6.50
CA GLU A 80 17.32 25.93 5.98
C GLU A 80 18.06 24.87 5.14
N GLY A 81 18.25 25.18 3.85
CA GLY A 81 18.98 24.35 2.90
C GLY A 81 18.27 24.36 1.54
N PRO A 82 18.99 24.39 0.41
CA PRO A 82 18.35 24.42 -0.90
C PRO A 82 17.66 23.08 -1.17
N ALA A 83 16.35 23.11 -1.42
CA ALA A 83 15.70 22.07 -2.19
C ALA A 83 16.40 21.98 -3.56
N THR A 84 17.17 20.91 -3.76
CA THR A 84 18.02 20.76 -4.95
C THR A 84 17.24 20.17 -6.12
N LEU A 85 16.22 19.37 -5.84
CA LEU A 85 15.47 18.61 -6.86
C LEU A 85 14.06 19.16 -7.14
N GLY A 86 13.47 19.92 -6.21
CA GLY A 86 12.18 20.57 -6.39
C GLY A 86 12.22 22.04 -5.97
N PRO A 87 11.24 22.85 -6.38
CA PRO A 87 11.11 24.23 -5.93
C PRO A 87 10.81 24.33 -4.43
N ASP A 88 11.25 25.45 -3.85
CA ASP A 88 10.84 25.89 -2.51
C ASP A 88 9.35 26.24 -2.52
N LEU A 89 8.55 25.45 -1.82
CA LEU A 89 7.09 25.56 -1.83
C LEU A 89 6.58 26.69 -0.94
N THR A 90 7.45 27.37 -0.20
CA THR A 90 7.08 28.50 0.66
C THR A 90 7.17 29.86 -0.04
N ARG A 91 7.68 29.90 -1.27
CA ARG A 91 7.84 31.15 -2.01
C ARG A 91 6.63 31.39 -2.92
N PRO A 92 5.86 32.46 -2.71
CA PRO A 92 4.79 32.81 -3.62
C PRO A 92 5.38 33.23 -4.96
N GLU A 93 5.19 32.42 -5.99
CA GLU A 93 5.40 32.85 -7.36
C GLU A 93 4.08 33.29 -7.97
N LYS A 94 4.10 34.32 -8.81
CA LYS A 94 2.90 34.93 -9.42
C LYS A 94 2.00 33.94 -10.19
N VAL A 95 2.48 32.71 -10.45
CA VAL A 95 1.83 31.66 -11.25
C VAL A 95 1.27 30.52 -10.37
N VAL A 96 1.61 30.45 -9.08
CA VAL A 96 1.22 29.33 -8.20
C VAL A 96 -0.12 29.64 -7.53
N GLY A 97 -1.20 29.52 -8.31
CA GLY A 97 -2.56 29.45 -7.77
C GLY A 97 -2.89 28.02 -7.28
N PRO A 98 -3.89 27.84 -6.40
CA PRO A 98 -4.35 26.51 -5.95
C PRO A 98 -4.69 25.55 -7.09
N VAL A 99 -5.18 26.06 -8.24
CA VAL A 99 -5.41 25.27 -9.47
C VAL A 99 -4.11 24.70 -10.02
N HIS A 100 -3.05 25.51 -10.07
CA HIS A 100 -1.75 25.08 -10.56
C HIS A 100 -1.12 24.03 -9.63
N LEU A 101 -1.35 24.12 -8.31
CA LEU A 101 -0.91 23.10 -7.36
C LEU A 101 -1.58 21.76 -7.62
N VAL A 102 -2.92 21.75 -7.76
CA VAL A 102 -3.68 20.53 -8.09
C VAL A 102 -3.19 19.92 -9.41
N GLU A 103 -3.05 20.73 -10.44
CA GLU A 103 -2.56 20.31 -11.76
C GLU A 103 -1.14 19.74 -11.66
N SER A 104 -0.25 20.39 -10.91
CA SER A 104 1.12 19.91 -10.75
C SER A 104 1.16 18.56 -10.04
N ILE A 105 0.37 18.36 -8.99
CA ILE A 105 0.33 17.10 -8.24
C ILE A 105 -0.27 15.95 -9.08
N LEU A 106 -1.35 16.21 -9.83
CA LEU A 106 -2.03 15.18 -10.63
C LEU A 106 -1.31 14.89 -11.95
N GLU A 107 -0.74 15.92 -12.58
CA GLU A 107 -0.11 15.84 -13.89
C GLU A 107 1.29 16.49 -13.89
N PRO A 108 2.26 15.93 -13.14
CA PRO A 108 3.58 16.54 -12.91
C PRO A 108 4.38 16.84 -14.18
N SER A 109 4.12 16.11 -15.26
CA SER A 109 4.82 16.27 -16.55
C SER A 109 4.11 17.19 -17.54
N ARG A 110 2.91 17.71 -17.20
CA ARG A 110 2.13 18.55 -18.12
C ARG A 110 2.77 19.92 -18.34
N ILE A 111 3.27 20.52 -17.26
CA ILE A 111 4.02 21.78 -17.29
C ILE A 111 5.27 21.61 -16.42
N ILE A 112 6.43 21.42 -17.06
CA ILE A 112 7.71 21.36 -16.37
C ILE A 112 8.30 22.76 -16.33
N ARG A 113 8.56 23.26 -15.12
CA ARG A 113 9.11 24.60 -14.91
C ARG A 113 10.55 24.69 -15.42
N ARG A 114 10.89 25.82 -16.05
CA ARG A 114 12.27 26.14 -16.43
C ARG A 114 13.22 26.13 -15.22
N GLY A 115 14.35 25.47 -15.35
CA GLY A 115 15.30 25.18 -14.29
C GLY A 115 15.00 23.89 -13.51
N TYR A 116 13.97 23.13 -13.90
CA TYR A 116 13.65 21.80 -13.35
C TYR A 116 13.55 20.73 -14.45
N GLU A 117 14.04 21.03 -15.66
CA GLU A 117 14.07 20.09 -16.77
C GLU A 117 14.99 18.90 -16.44
N GLN A 118 14.44 17.70 -16.62
CA GLN A 118 15.18 16.46 -16.43
C GLN A 118 16.18 16.24 -17.57
N VAL A 119 17.36 15.73 -17.22
CA VAL A 119 18.35 15.20 -18.16
C VAL A 119 18.82 13.83 -17.73
N THR A 120 19.10 13.00 -18.73
CA THR A 120 19.82 11.73 -18.58
C THR A 120 21.08 11.82 -19.43
N VAL A 121 22.24 11.74 -18.78
CA VAL A 121 23.56 11.82 -19.43
C VAL A 121 24.20 10.44 -19.35
N VAL A 122 24.47 9.84 -20.50
CA VAL A 122 25.28 8.62 -20.63
C VAL A 122 26.73 9.06 -20.87
N LEU A 123 27.62 8.58 -20.03
CA LEU A 123 29.05 8.89 -20.10
C LEU A 123 29.79 7.85 -20.94
N THR A 124 30.92 8.24 -21.52
CA THR A 124 31.80 7.38 -22.33
C THR A 124 32.38 6.18 -21.56
N ASP A 125 32.35 6.22 -20.23
CA ASP A 125 32.72 5.08 -19.35
C ASP A 125 31.53 4.15 -19.02
N GLY A 126 30.39 4.35 -19.68
CA GLY A 126 29.15 3.59 -19.51
C GLY A 126 28.37 3.93 -18.23
N LYS A 127 28.74 4.98 -17.46
CA LYS A 127 27.93 5.45 -16.34
C LYS A 127 26.78 6.34 -16.82
N THR A 128 25.69 6.35 -16.07
CA THR A 128 24.55 7.24 -16.33
C THR A 128 24.32 8.18 -15.16
N VAL A 129 24.27 9.47 -15.44
CA VAL A 129 23.89 10.53 -14.50
C VAL A 129 22.52 11.06 -14.89
N GLY A 130 21.55 10.94 -13.98
CA GLY A 130 20.18 11.38 -14.21
C GLY A 130 19.78 12.40 -13.14
N GLY A 131 19.13 13.48 -13.54
CA GLY A 131 18.79 14.55 -12.61
C GLY A 131 18.28 15.79 -13.31
N ILE A 132 18.46 16.95 -12.67
CA ILE A 132 18.01 18.23 -13.22
C ILE A 132 19.19 18.99 -13.80
N LEU A 133 19.00 19.54 -15.00
CA LEU A 133 20.00 20.40 -15.61
C LEU A 133 20.12 21.71 -14.83
N ALA A 134 21.29 21.97 -14.25
CA ALA A 134 21.60 23.24 -13.60
C ALA A 134 22.21 24.21 -14.61
N GLU A 135 23.21 23.75 -15.37
CA GLU A 135 23.92 24.54 -16.35
C GLU A 135 24.35 23.70 -17.55
N GLU A 136 24.42 24.33 -18.71
CA GLU A 136 24.95 23.74 -19.93
C GLU A 136 25.69 24.82 -20.72
N ASN A 137 26.93 24.51 -21.09
CA ASN A 137 27.78 25.40 -21.87
C ASN A 137 28.64 24.59 -22.84
N LYS A 138 29.52 25.27 -23.60
CA LYS A 138 30.39 24.61 -24.59
C LYS A 138 31.37 23.60 -23.99
N THR A 139 31.70 23.73 -22.70
CA THR A 139 32.69 22.88 -22.02
C THR A 139 32.06 21.67 -21.31
N GLY A 140 30.75 21.67 -21.06
CA GLY A 140 30.09 20.57 -20.38
C GLY A 140 28.72 20.92 -19.81
N VAL A 141 28.23 20.06 -18.92
CA VAL A 141 26.96 20.21 -18.22
C VAL A 141 27.14 20.04 -16.72
N ILE A 142 26.32 20.75 -15.94
CA ILE A 142 26.19 20.54 -14.50
C ILE A 142 24.81 19.97 -14.24
N VAL A 143 24.76 18.78 -13.65
CA VAL A 143 23.52 18.06 -13.33
C VAL A 143 23.36 17.94 -11.83
N ARG A 144 22.21 18.32 -11.30
CA ARG A 144 21.81 18.01 -9.91
C ARG A 144 21.37 16.55 -9.88
N ASP A 145 22.28 15.64 -9.51
CA ASP A 145 22.09 14.19 -9.57
C ASP A 145 21.01 13.74 -8.59
N ALA A 146 19.90 13.24 -9.12
CA ALA A 146 18.76 12.80 -8.32
C ALA A 146 19.12 11.64 -7.38
N ALA A 147 20.07 10.77 -7.77
CA ALA A 147 20.50 9.66 -6.93
C ALA A 147 21.35 10.09 -5.73
N GLN A 148 21.87 11.32 -5.75
CA GLN A 148 22.70 11.90 -4.69
C GLN A 148 21.99 13.04 -3.96
N GLY A 149 20.66 13.07 -3.97
CA GLY A 149 19.88 14.15 -3.33
C GLY A 149 20.13 15.51 -3.98
N GLY A 150 20.33 15.53 -5.30
CA GLY A 150 20.52 16.74 -6.10
C GLY A 150 21.88 17.43 -5.92
N LYS A 151 22.90 16.71 -5.44
CA LYS A 151 24.29 17.22 -5.47
C LYS A 151 24.69 17.57 -6.91
N PRO A 152 25.32 18.73 -7.13
CA PRO A 152 25.78 19.12 -8.46
C PRO A 152 26.96 18.22 -8.89
N VAL A 153 26.84 17.64 -10.08
CA VAL A 153 27.87 16.85 -10.74
C VAL A 153 28.24 17.57 -12.04
N SER A 154 29.50 17.99 -12.14
CA SER A 154 30.05 18.58 -13.36
C SER A 154 30.53 17.47 -14.29
N ILE A 155 30.07 17.49 -15.54
CA ILE A 155 30.39 16.50 -16.56
C ILE A 155 30.98 17.25 -17.75
N SER A 156 32.23 16.96 -18.08
CA SER A 156 32.91 17.58 -19.21
C SER A 156 32.34 17.06 -20.53
N ARG A 157 32.31 17.90 -21.58
CA ARG A 157 31.66 17.58 -22.85
C ARG A 157 32.25 16.34 -23.55
N ASP A 158 33.54 16.10 -23.38
CA ASP A 158 34.29 14.93 -23.88
C ASP A 158 33.93 13.62 -23.17
N GLN A 159 33.35 13.70 -21.97
CA GLN A 159 32.85 12.54 -21.23
C GLN A 159 31.42 12.16 -21.61
N ILE A 160 30.71 13.00 -22.37
CA ILE A 160 29.30 12.79 -22.71
C ILE A 160 29.21 11.98 -24.00
N GLU A 161 28.70 10.76 -23.90
CA GLU A 161 28.33 9.93 -25.04
C GLU A 161 26.95 10.31 -25.57
N GLU A 162 25.96 10.39 -24.67
CA GLU A 162 24.58 10.74 -24.99
C GLU A 162 24.01 11.69 -23.93
N LEU A 163 23.22 12.67 -24.37
CA LEU A 163 22.42 13.53 -23.48
C LEU A 163 20.99 13.54 -23.97
N THR A 164 20.11 12.98 -23.16
CA THR A 164 18.67 12.88 -23.44
C THR A 164 17.88 13.76 -22.49
N ARG A 165 16.83 14.40 -23.01
CA ARG A 165 15.94 15.34 -22.29
C ARG A 165 14.52 14.78 -22.28
N PRO A 166 14.18 13.94 -21.28
CA PRO A 166 12.83 13.44 -21.16
C PRO A 166 11.84 14.59 -21.00
N GLN A 167 10.66 14.46 -21.61
CA GLN A 167 9.52 15.37 -21.36
C GLN A 167 8.75 14.97 -20.08
N THR A 168 9.35 14.12 -19.26
CA THR A 168 8.80 13.64 -17.99
C THR A 168 9.43 14.40 -16.83
N SER A 169 8.61 14.76 -15.85
CA SER A 169 9.08 15.39 -14.62
C SER A 169 9.85 14.40 -13.74
N LEU A 170 10.76 14.94 -12.92
CA LEU A 170 11.36 14.18 -11.83
C LEU A 170 10.35 13.91 -10.70
N MET A 171 9.30 14.74 -10.58
CA MET A 171 8.17 14.46 -9.69
C MET A 171 7.37 13.28 -10.24
N PRO A 172 7.25 12.18 -9.49
CA PRO A 172 6.58 10.98 -10.00
C PRO A 172 5.09 11.17 -10.28
N ALA A 173 4.62 10.60 -11.39
CA ALA A 173 3.19 10.44 -11.64
C ALA A 173 2.58 9.40 -10.67
N GLY A 174 1.29 9.54 -10.37
CA GLY A 174 0.58 8.60 -9.51
C GLY A 174 0.91 8.65 -8.03
N LEU A 175 1.66 9.65 -7.53
CA LEU A 175 1.91 9.86 -6.09
C LEU A 175 0.62 9.92 -5.27
N VAL A 176 -0.45 10.50 -5.84
CA VAL A 176 -1.75 10.59 -5.20
C VAL A 176 -2.38 9.23 -4.88
N ASN A 177 -1.96 8.15 -5.55
CA ASN A 177 -2.43 6.80 -5.24
C ASN A 177 -1.89 6.24 -3.91
N LEU A 178 -0.92 6.94 -3.30
CA LEU A 178 -0.42 6.63 -1.95
C LEU A 178 -1.27 7.30 -0.86
N LEU A 179 -2.20 8.19 -1.23
CA LEU A 179 -3.18 8.78 -0.34
C LEU A 179 -4.35 7.79 -0.14
N ALA A 180 -4.94 7.82 1.05
CA ALA A 180 -6.05 6.94 1.38
C ALA A 180 -7.33 7.28 0.60
N ASP A 181 -7.59 8.57 0.40
CA ASP A 181 -8.82 9.06 -0.22
C ASP A 181 -8.69 10.50 -0.77
N ARG A 182 -9.78 11.00 -1.33
CA ARG A 182 -9.90 12.37 -1.83
C ARG A 182 -9.69 13.42 -0.73
N GLN A 183 -10.07 13.16 0.52
CA GLN A 183 -9.92 14.14 1.59
C GLN A 183 -8.45 14.37 1.92
N GLN A 184 -7.63 13.32 1.94
CA GLN A 184 -6.18 13.47 2.09
C GLN A 184 -5.55 14.28 0.96
N PHE A 185 -6.05 14.15 -0.27
CA PHE A 185 -5.62 15.00 -1.38
C PHE A 185 -5.97 16.48 -1.17
N LEU A 186 -7.18 16.76 -0.67
CA LEU A 186 -7.59 18.12 -0.32
C LEU A 186 -6.75 18.70 0.81
N ASP A 187 -6.50 17.93 1.87
CA ASP A 187 -5.68 18.33 3.01
C ASP A 187 -4.25 18.67 2.56
N LEU A 188 -3.61 17.82 1.77
CA LEU A 188 -2.29 18.06 1.20
C LEU A 188 -2.26 19.34 0.34
N THR A 189 -3.24 19.50 -0.55
CA THR A 189 -3.35 20.68 -1.41
C THR A 189 -3.56 21.96 -0.60
N ALA A 190 -4.37 21.90 0.46
CA ALA A 190 -4.62 23.02 1.38
C ALA A 190 -3.34 23.43 2.11
N TYR A 191 -2.56 22.46 2.59
CA TYR A 191 -1.24 22.71 3.19
C TYR A 191 -0.30 23.43 2.21
N LEU A 192 -0.15 22.90 0.99
CA LEU A 192 0.71 23.51 -0.03
C LEU A 192 0.27 24.93 -0.40
N ALA A 193 -1.03 25.15 -0.57
CA ALA A 193 -1.58 26.48 -0.84
C ALA A 193 -1.32 27.45 0.33
N GLU A 194 -1.46 26.98 1.57
CA GLU A 194 -1.24 27.81 2.75
C GLU A 194 0.22 28.22 2.92
N ILE A 195 1.17 27.28 2.79
CA ILE A 195 2.59 27.59 2.93
C ILE A 195 3.12 28.44 1.76
N SER A 196 2.59 28.24 0.55
CA SER A 196 2.96 29.06 -0.60
C SER A 196 2.52 30.50 -0.44
N GLN A 197 1.33 30.74 0.14
CA GLN A 197 0.81 32.10 0.34
C GLN A 197 1.39 32.78 1.59
N LYS A 198 1.55 32.05 2.69
CA LYS A 198 1.92 32.60 4.00
C LYS A 198 3.41 32.46 4.35
N GLY A 199 4.18 31.80 3.50
CA GLY A 199 5.63 31.77 3.58
C GLY A 199 6.20 30.78 4.62
N PRO A 200 7.52 30.80 4.79
CA PRO A 200 8.26 29.80 5.57
C PRO A 200 7.91 29.79 7.06
N ALA A 201 7.58 30.94 7.65
CA ALA A 201 7.16 31.02 9.05
C ALA A 201 5.88 30.21 9.30
N ARG A 202 4.93 30.21 8.34
CA ARG A 202 3.71 29.41 8.45
C ARG A 202 4.00 27.93 8.25
N ALA A 203 4.88 27.59 7.31
CA ALA A 203 5.30 26.22 7.08
C ALA A 203 5.93 25.61 8.34
N LEU A 204 6.78 26.36 9.03
CA LEU A 204 7.37 25.97 10.31
C LEU A 204 6.31 25.80 11.41
N ALA A 205 5.33 26.71 11.49
CA ALA A 205 4.25 26.63 12.48
C ALA A 205 3.30 25.43 12.27
N LEU A 206 3.15 24.98 11.03
CA LEU A 206 2.36 23.79 10.67
C LEU A 206 3.18 22.50 10.69
N ARG A 207 4.48 22.57 10.92
CA ARG A 207 5.36 21.41 10.89
C ARG A 207 4.90 20.39 11.95
N PRO A 208 4.55 19.16 11.55
CA PRO A 208 4.09 18.16 12.48
C PRO A 208 5.23 17.72 13.41
N SER A 209 4.87 17.19 14.58
CA SER A 209 5.84 16.49 15.42
C SER A 209 6.43 15.30 14.65
N PRO A 210 7.75 15.04 14.69
CA PRO A 210 8.36 13.85 14.09
C PRO A 210 7.68 12.54 14.50
N ALA A 211 7.07 12.47 15.68
CA ALA A 211 6.32 11.28 16.11
C ALA A 211 5.16 10.90 15.17
N LEU A 212 4.66 11.84 14.35
CA LEU A 212 3.54 11.61 13.43
C LEU A 212 3.97 11.06 12.05
N TYR A 213 5.27 11.12 11.70
CA TYR A 213 5.74 10.73 10.36
C TYR A 213 7.12 10.05 10.33
N ALA A 214 7.90 10.10 11.40
CA ALA A 214 9.21 9.46 11.46
C ALA A 214 9.06 7.94 11.34
N LEU A 215 9.94 7.33 10.55
CA LEU A 215 10.00 5.88 10.48
C LEU A 215 10.42 5.31 11.84
N PRO A 216 9.88 4.14 12.22
CA PRO A 216 10.34 3.44 13.40
C PRO A 216 11.87 3.25 13.37
N PRO A 217 12.55 3.30 14.54
CA PRO A 217 13.98 3.04 14.59
C PRO A 217 14.27 1.63 14.06
N ILE A 218 15.46 1.47 13.47
CA ILE A 218 15.93 0.16 13.00
C ILE A 218 15.99 -0.78 14.22
N PRO A 219 15.29 -1.94 14.19
CA PRO A 219 15.28 -2.86 15.31
C PRO A 219 16.69 -3.34 15.69
N GLU A 220 16.95 -3.50 16.98
CA GLU A 220 18.27 -3.91 17.49
C GLU A 220 18.77 -5.22 16.85
N TYR A 221 17.85 -6.16 16.59
CA TYR A 221 18.18 -7.46 16.00
C TYR A 221 18.87 -7.33 14.63
N GLU A 222 18.67 -6.24 13.88
CA GLU A 222 19.27 -6.00 12.56
C GLU A 222 20.81 -5.98 12.62
N SER A 223 21.38 -5.60 13.76
CA SER A 223 22.83 -5.60 14.01
C SER A 223 23.42 -6.97 14.35
N ARG A 224 22.57 -7.94 14.71
CA ARG A 224 22.97 -9.28 15.15
C ARG A 224 22.48 -10.38 14.20
N LEU A 225 22.13 -10.02 12.97
CA LEU A 225 21.59 -10.97 12.01
C LEU A 225 22.63 -11.97 11.51
N ASP A 226 22.27 -13.25 11.53
CA ASP A 226 22.96 -14.31 10.81
C ASP A 226 22.62 -14.21 9.32
N HIS A 227 23.23 -13.22 8.66
CA HIS A 227 23.09 -13.03 7.21
C HIS A 227 23.52 -14.27 6.42
N ARG A 228 24.55 -14.97 6.90
CA ARG A 228 25.05 -16.21 6.27
C ARG A 228 23.98 -17.28 6.28
N GLY A 229 23.39 -17.58 7.43
CA GLY A 229 22.35 -18.61 7.58
C GLY A 229 21.05 -18.25 6.85
N LEU A 230 20.72 -16.96 6.76
CA LEU A 230 19.57 -16.49 5.97
C LEU A 230 19.76 -16.73 4.48
N ILE A 231 20.93 -16.39 3.92
CA ILE A 231 21.24 -16.58 2.51
C ILE A 231 21.43 -18.07 2.17
N ALA A 232 22.11 -18.83 3.04
CA ALA A 232 22.35 -20.26 2.83
C ALA A 232 21.07 -21.12 2.86
N ALA A 233 19.96 -20.58 3.38
CA ALA A 233 18.67 -21.27 3.44
C ALA A 233 17.79 -21.07 2.19
N TRP A 234 18.27 -20.35 1.17
CA TRP A 234 17.50 -20.12 -0.05
C TRP A 234 17.19 -21.41 -0.82
N ASN A 235 15.96 -21.49 -1.33
CA ASN A 235 15.42 -22.63 -2.07
C ASN A 235 14.22 -22.15 -2.93
N ASP A 236 13.51 -23.09 -3.55
CA ASP A 236 12.36 -22.78 -4.40
C ASP A 236 11.21 -22.09 -3.63
N ASP A 237 11.06 -22.37 -2.33
CA ASP A 237 10.04 -21.71 -1.50
C ASP A 237 10.40 -20.25 -1.23
N SER A 238 11.66 -19.96 -0.86
CA SER A 238 12.10 -18.58 -0.68
C SER A 238 12.01 -17.78 -1.98
N PHE A 239 12.29 -18.42 -3.13
CA PHE A 239 12.11 -17.81 -4.44
C PHE A 239 10.65 -17.43 -4.70
N ARG A 240 9.70 -18.36 -4.49
CA ARG A 240 8.26 -18.10 -4.69
C ARG A 240 7.72 -17.01 -3.76
N ARG A 241 8.15 -16.99 -2.49
CA ARG A 241 7.78 -15.92 -1.54
C ARG A 241 8.35 -14.57 -1.98
N GLY A 242 9.60 -14.56 -2.45
CA GLY A 242 10.25 -13.37 -3.01
C GLY A 242 9.53 -12.81 -4.23
N GLU A 243 9.10 -13.67 -5.14
CA GLU A 243 8.28 -13.27 -6.30
C GLU A 243 6.99 -12.58 -5.86
N ALA A 244 6.26 -13.20 -4.93
CA ALA A 244 4.98 -12.67 -4.45
C ALA A 244 5.15 -11.28 -3.84
N ILE A 245 6.19 -11.09 -3.02
CA ILE A 245 6.54 -9.78 -2.43
C ILE A 245 6.87 -8.77 -3.54
N TYR A 246 7.75 -9.14 -4.46
CA TYR A 246 8.21 -8.24 -5.53
C TYR A 246 7.03 -7.74 -6.37
N ARG A 247 6.18 -8.66 -6.84
CA ARG A 247 5.05 -8.34 -7.72
C ARG A 247 4.03 -7.46 -7.03
N ARG A 248 3.82 -7.64 -5.72
CA ARG A 248 2.85 -6.86 -4.94
C ARG A 248 3.34 -5.45 -4.62
N VAL A 249 4.63 -5.28 -4.34
CA VAL A 249 5.16 -4.05 -3.75
C VAL A 249 6.21 -3.38 -4.64
N CYS A 250 7.25 -4.11 -5.04
CA CYS A 250 8.44 -3.54 -5.67
C CYS A 250 8.24 -3.22 -7.15
N ALA A 251 7.46 -4.04 -7.86
CA ALA A 251 7.27 -3.94 -9.32
C ALA A 251 6.63 -2.62 -9.74
N ASN A 252 5.81 -1.99 -8.89
CA ASN A 252 5.17 -0.71 -9.18
C ASN A 252 6.22 0.37 -9.51
N CYS A 253 7.31 0.42 -8.73
CA CYS A 253 8.37 1.41 -8.93
C CYS A 253 9.49 0.91 -9.85
N HIS A 254 9.94 -0.34 -9.67
CA HIS A 254 11.10 -0.89 -10.38
C HIS A 254 10.76 -1.51 -11.74
N GLY A 255 9.47 -1.72 -12.02
CA GLY A 255 8.98 -2.39 -13.21
C GLY A 255 9.18 -3.91 -13.18
N THR A 256 9.00 -4.51 -14.33
CA THR A 256 9.39 -5.89 -14.63
C THR A 256 10.44 -5.87 -15.74
N ARG A 257 10.79 -7.04 -16.29
CA ARG A 257 11.69 -7.10 -17.45
C ARG A 257 11.08 -6.34 -18.62
N ASP A 258 9.80 -6.61 -18.87
CA ASP A 258 9.11 -6.18 -20.09
C ASP A 258 8.35 -4.85 -19.90
N GLN A 259 8.04 -4.46 -18.66
CA GLN A 259 7.28 -3.23 -18.38
C GLN A 259 8.08 -2.28 -17.48
N PRO A 260 8.18 -0.99 -17.82
CA PRO A 260 8.71 0.01 -16.90
C PRO A 260 7.84 0.17 -15.66
N GLY A 261 8.48 0.46 -14.53
CA GLY A 261 7.79 0.94 -13.34
C GLY A 261 7.39 2.40 -13.49
N SER A 262 6.59 2.89 -12.56
CA SER A 262 6.10 4.27 -12.53
C SER A 262 7.17 5.32 -12.24
N LEU A 263 8.32 4.91 -11.68
CA LEU A 263 9.43 5.80 -11.31
C LEU A 263 10.56 5.74 -12.36
N PRO A 264 10.75 6.77 -13.21
CA PRO A 264 11.79 6.77 -14.24
C PRO A 264 13.21 6.66 -13.69
N THR A 265 13.43 7.10 -12.44
CA THR A 265 14.73 7.04 -11.76
C THR A 265 14.94 5.76 -10.97
N SER A 266 13.91 4.92 -10.79
CA SER A 266 14.06 3.64 -10.11
C SER A 266 14.93 2.70 -10.94
N LEU A 267 15.82 1.98 -10.25
CA LEU A 267 16.70 1.04 -10.89
C LEU A 267 15.90 -0.09 -11.52
N ARG A 268 16.02 -0.24 -12.85
CA ARG A 268 15.54 -1.44 -13.56
C ARG A 268 16.53 -2.57 -13.33
N PHE A 269 16.16 -3.59 -12.57
CA PHE A 269 17.10 -4.66 -12.22
C PHE A 269 17.64 -5.44 -13.43
N ALA A 270 16.85 -5.59 -14.49
CA ALA A 270 17.26 -6.31 -15.70
C ALA A 270 18.38 -5.65 -16.51
N SER A 271 18.64 -4.34 -16.34
CA SER A 271 19.58 -3.62 -17.20
C SER A 271 20.35 -2.48 -16.51
N GLY A 272 19.89 -2.03 -15.34
CA GLY A 272 20.46 -0.88 -14.64
C GLY A 272 21.73 -1.23 -13.85
N LYS A 273 22.59 -0.22 -13.66
CA LYS A 273 23.79 -0.31 -12.83
C LYS A 273 23.51 0.10 -11.40
N PHE A 274 23.84 -0.74 -10.43
CA PHE A 274 23.64 -0.45 -9.01
C PHE A 274 24.61 0.64 -8.55
N LYS A 275 24.07 1.60 -7.79
CA LYS A 275 24.85 2.70 -7.18
C LYS A 275 25.20 2.46 -5.70
N ASN A 276 24.51 1.53 -5.05
CA ASN A 276 24.66 1.21 -3.63
C ASN A 276 25.09 -0.25 -3.38
N GLY A 277 25.81 -0.85 -4.33
CA GLY A 277 26.16 -2.26 -4.33
C GLY A 277 25.03 -3.17 -4.84
N SER A 278 25.41 -4.30 -5.44
CA SER A 278 24.50 -5.28 -6.06
C SER A 278 24.56 -6.68 -5.41
N ASP A 279 25.44 -6.87 -4.42
CA ASP A 279 25.51 -8.10 -3.65
C ASP A 279 24.32 -8.23 -2.67
N PRO A 280 23.96 -9.45 -2.22
CA PRO A 280 22.80 -9.65 -1.36
C PRO A 280 22.80 -8.81 -0.07
N HIS A 281 23.96 -8.56 0.53
CA HIS A 281 24.03 -7.79 1.76
C HIS A 281 23.86 -6.29 1.49
N ALA A 282 24.42 -5.76 0.41
CA ALA A 282 24.18 -4.39 -0.02
C ALA A 282 22.69 -4.12 -0.36
N LEU A 283 22.03 -5.08 -1.03
CA LEU A 283 20.59 -5.02 -1.28
C LEU A 283 19.79 -5.05 0.03
N TYR A 284 20.20 -5.88 0.98
CA TYR A 284 19.59 -5.94 2.31
C TYR A 284 19.69 -4.60 3.04
N GLN A 285 20.87 -3.96 3.04
CA GLN A 285 21.05 -2.63 3.64
C GLN A 285 20.17 -1.58 2.97
N THR A 286 19.99 -1.66 1.65
CA THR A 286 19.09 -0.77 0.90
C THR A 286 17.62 -0.98 1.31
N LEU A 287 17.17 -2.23 1.48
CA LEU A 287 15.82 -2.51 1.99
C LEU A 287 15.63 -2.06 3.44
N THR A 288 16.64 -2.18 4.28
CA THR A 288 16.55 -1.83 5.71
C THR A 288 16.68 -0.32 5.96
N ARG A 289 17.49 0.39 5.18
CA ARG A 289 17.85 1.80 5.43
C ARG A 289 17.36 2.77 4.36
N GLY A 290 16.78 2.26 3.27
CA GLY A 290 16.47 3.06 2.09
C GLY A 290 17.71 3.46 1.30
N TYR A 291 17.51 3.98 0.10
CA TYR A 291 18.56 4.57 -0.73
C TYR A 291 17.97 5.49 -1.80
N GLY A 292 18.46 6.73 -1.90
CA GLY A 292 17.90 7.73 -2.81
C GLY A 292 16.42 7.97 -2.50
N MET A 293 15.56 7.77 -3.50
CA MET A 293 14.10 7.92 -3.36
C MET A 293 13.41 6.68 -2.75
N MET A 294 14.13 5.59 -2.53
CA MET A 294 13.56 4.36 -1.96
C MET A 294 13.50 4.44 -0.44
N VAL A 295 12.29 4.44 0.12
CA VAL A 295 12.08 4.41 1.57
C VAL A 295 12.51 3.07 2.18
N PRO A 296 12.97 3.07 3.45
CA PRO A 296 13.15 1.84 4.22
C PRO A 296 11.90 0.96 4.22
N GLN A 297 12.08 -0.33 3.98
CA GLN A 297 11.02 -1.35 3.99
C GLN A 297 10.92 -1.99 5.39
N SER A 298 10.55 -1.19 6.38
CA SER A 298 10.47 -1.59 7.80
C SER A 298 9.37 -2.62 8.11
N TRP A 299 8.44 -2.83 7.18
CA TRP A 299 7.37 -3.82 7.30
C TRP A 299 7.82 -5.26 7.02
N MET A 300 8.95 -5.46 6.33
CA MET A 300 9.50 -6.78 6.06
C MET A 300 10.41 -7.25 7.18
N VAL A 301 10.26 -8.52 7.59
CA VAL A 301 11.25 -9.19 8.44
C VAL A 301 12.49 -9.59 7.63
N PRO A 302 13.63 -9.92 8.27
CA PRO A 302 14.88 -10.24 7.56
C PRO A 302 14.77 -11.35 6.52
N GLU A 303 14.02 -12.42 6.81
CA GLU A 303 13.80 -13.51 5.86
C GLU A 303 13.06 -13.03 4.60
N GLN A 304 12.00 -12.23 4.74
CA GLN A 304 11.25 -11.67 3.61
C GLN A 304 12.10 -10.74 2.74
N LYS A 305 12.99 -9.93 3.35
CA LYS A 305 13.96 -9.11 2.61
C LYS A 305 14.89 -10.00 1.79
N TYR A 306 15.42 -11.07 2.38
CA TYR A 306 16.28 -11.99 1.65
C TYR A 306 15.54 -12.82 0.58
N ASP A 307 14.28 -13.16 0.80
CA ASP A 307 13.43 -13.82 -0.20
C ASP A 307 13.27 -12.93 -1.45
N VAL A 308 12.95 -11.63 -1.28
CA VAL A 308 12.82 -10.73 -2.44
C VAL A 308 14.16 -10.49 -3.15
N ILE A 309 15.26 -10.45 -2.38
CA ILE A 309 16.63 -10.36 -2.93
C ILE A 309 16.96 -11.62 -3.75
N HIS A 310 16.60 -12.81 -3.26
CA HIS A 310 16.78 -14.07 -3.98
C HIS A 310 16.05 -14.01 -5.33
N TYR A 311 14.77 -13.64 -5.32
CA TYR A 311 13.98 -13.50 -6.53
C TYR A 311 14.56 -12.47 -7.51
N ILE A 312 14.98 -11.29 -7.03
CA ILE A 312 15.57 -10.25 -7.88
C ILE A 312 16.82 -10.76 -8.58
N ARG A 313 17.69 -11.43 -7.83
CA ARG A 313 18.97 -11.93 -8.32
C ARG A 313 18.79 -13.00 -9.39
N GLU A 314 17.91 -13.95 -9.13
CA GLU A 314 17.71 -15.11 -10.01
C GLU A 314 16.85 -14.77 -11.24
N SER A 315 15.86 -13.88 -11.10
CA SER A 315 14.93 -13.55 -12.20
C SER A 315 15.41 -12.40 -13.08
N TYR A 316 16.24 -11.49 -12.56
CA TYR A 316 16.70 -10.32 -13.31
C TYR A 316 18.21 -10.28 -13.46
N LEU A 317 18.96 -10.39 -12.37
CA LEU A 317 20.40 -10.14 -12.44
C LEU A 317 21.15 -11.25 -13.18
N ARG A 318 20.95 -12.51 -12.79
CA ARG A 318 21.62 -13.66 -13.40
C ARG A 318 21.34 -13.76 -14.91
N PRO A 319 20.08 -13.73 -15.39
CA PRO A 319 19.79 -13.92 -16.82
C PRO A 319 19.98 -12.67 -17.67
N HIS A 320 19.87 -11.45 -17.11
CA HIS A 320 19.77 -10.23 -17.91
C HIS A 320 20.79 -9.14 -17.56
N ASN A 321 21.36 -9.19 -16.36
CA ASN A 321 22.29 -8.17 -15.87
C ASN A 321 23.52 -8.79 -15.19
N ALA A 322 24.18 -9.69 -15.92
CA ALA A 322 25.27 -10.52 -15.38
C ALA A 322 26.46 -9.70 -14.84
N SER A 323 26.69 -8.49 -15.36
CA SER A 323 27.73 -7.58 -14.86
C SER A 323 27.47 -7.08 -13.44
N GLN A 324 26.22 -7.11 -12.98
CA GLN A 324 25.81 -6.75 -11.63
C GLN A 324 25.54 -7.98 -10.75
N TYR A 325 25.59 -9.19 -11.32
CA TYR A 325 25.37 -10.43 -10.59
C TYR A 325 26.64 -10.86 -9.84
N VAL A 326 26.65 -10.66 -8.51
CA VAL A 326 27.75 -11.10 -7.64
C VAL A 326 27.58 -12.57 -7.28
N ARG A 327 28.52 -13.46 -7.63
CA ARG A 327 28.46 -14.87 -7.23
C ARG A 327 28.60 -15.02 -5.70
N ILE A 328 27.81 -15.92 -5.13
CA ILE A 328 27.88 -16.28 -3.71
C ILE A 328 28.71 -17.55 -3.60
N ASP A 329 29.84 -17.47 -2.91
CA ASP A 329 30.71 -18.57 -2.52
C ASP A 329 31.05 -18.46 -1.03
N ASP A 330 31.72 -19.47 -0.46
CA ASP A 330 32.04 -19.47 0.97
C ASP A 330 32.93 -18.29 1.37
N ALA A 331 33.86 -17.88 0.51
CA ALA A 331 34.71 -16.71 0.75
C ALA A 331 33.91 -15.39 0.81
N TRP A 332 32.85 -15.26 0.00
CA TRP A 332 31.92 -14.14 0.10
C TRP A 332 31.06 -14.22 1.36
N LEU A 333 30.53 -15.40 1.69
CA LEU A 333 29.71 -15.61 2.89
C LEU A 333 30.48 -15.32 4.18
N ASP A 334 31.76 -15.66 4.24
CA ASP A 334 32.63 -15.44 5.40
C ASP A 334 32.96 -13.96 5.65
N ARG A 335 32.71 -13.07 4.67
CA ARG A 335 32.86 -11.61 4.82
C ARG A 335 31.62 -10.94 5.42
N LEU A 336 30.51 -11.65 5.56
CA LEU A 336 29.28 -11.08 6.11
C LEU A 336 29.43 -10.77 7.61
N PRO A 337 28.71 -9.76 8.13
CA PRO A 337 28.62 -9.55 9.56
C PRO A 337 28.15 -10.83 10.26
N ARG A 338 28.82 -11.19 11.36
CA ARG A 338 28.42 -12.33 12.18
C ARG A 338 27.23 -11.94 13.05
N GLY A 339 26.30 -12.88 13.17
CA GLY A 339 25.11 -12.72 13.99
C GLY A 339 24.66 -14.02 14.61
N ASP A 340 23.80 -13.91 15.61
CA ASP A 340 23.27 -15.02 16.41
C ASP A 340 21.75 -15.18 16.27
N THR A 341 21.09 -14.35 15.45
CA THR A 341 19.64 -14.35 15.26
C THR A 341 19.24 -14.27 13.80
N ARG A 342 18.09 -14.85 13.45
CA ARG A 342 17.45 -14.67 12.13
C ARG A 342 16.44 -13.52 12.12
N GLY A 343 16.31 -12.82 13.25
CA GLY A 343 15.24 -11.86 13.48
C GLY A 343 13.90 -12.54 13.79
N PRO A 344 12.81 -11.77 13.83
CA PRO A 344 11.47 -12.34 14.02
C PRO A 344 11.11 -13.24 12.83
N ALA A 345 10.42 -14.34 13.11
CA ALA A 345 9.85 -15.18 12.06
C ALA A 345 8.91 -14.34 11.18
N PRO A 346 8.80 -14.62 9.86
CA PRO A 346 7.78 -14.03 9.03
C PRO A 346 6.43 -14.25 9.67
N SER A 347 5.88 -13.18 10.25
CA SER A 347 4.49 -13.19 10.62
C SER A 347 3.71 -13.25 9.32
N ARG A 348 2.70 -14.12 9.25
CA ARG A 348 1.54 -13.86 8.40
C ARG A 348 0.90 -12.63 9.03
N LEU A 349 1.51 -11.47 8.84
CA LEU A 349 1.13 -10.25 9.51
C LEU A 349 -0.19 -9.90 8.86
N GLU A 350 -1.26 -10.27 9.54
CA GLU A 350 -2.63 -10.02 9.18
C GLU A 350 -2.86 -8.55 9.49
N PRO A 351 -2.68 -7.62 8.53
CA PRO A 351 -2.65 -6.19 8.84
C PRO A 351 -4.00 -5.77 9.43
N TRP A 352 -5.07 -6.48 9.07
CA TRP A 352 -6.40 -6.35 9.64
C TRP A 352 -6.50 -6.66 11.13
N ILE A 353 -5.67 -7.52 11.72
CA ILE A 353 -5.63 -7.68 13.18
C ILE A 353 -5.01 -6.45 13.84
N ALA A 354 -4.00 -5.86 13.18
CA ALA A 354 -3.22 -4.76 13.74
C ALA A 354 -3.86 -3.37 13.54
N MET A 355 -4.86 -3.24 12.66
CA MET A 355 -5.55 -1.98 12.39
C MET A 355 -6.36 -1.50 13.60
N ASP A 356 -6.38 -0.18 13.80
CA ASP A 356 -7.31 0.51 14.69
C ASP A 356 -8.57 0.87 13.89
N TYR A 357 -9.68 0.18 14.15
CA TYR A 357 -10.97 0.42 13.49
C TYR A 357 -11.82 1.49 14.20
N GLY A 358 -11.24 2.22 15.16
CA GLY A 358 -11.98 3.11 16.03
C GLY A 358 -12.81 2.33 17.07
N PRO A 359 -13.82 2.97 17.69
CA PRO A 359 -14.54 2.40 18.84
C PRO A 359 -15.49 1.25 18.48
N SER A 360 -15.81 1.06 17.19
CA SER A 360 -16.75 0.06 16.73
C SER A 360 -16.42 -0.45 15.34
N LEU A 361 -16.77 -1.70 15.05
CA LEU A 361 -16.65 -2.30 13.72
C LEU A 361 -18.01 -2.83 13.26
N ILE A 362 -18.40 -2.48 12.03
CA ILE A 362 -19.63 -2.99 11.40
C ILE A 362 -19.28 -4.19 10.54
N ASN A 363 -19.93 -5.32 10.79
CA ASN A 363 -19.72 -6.56 10.05
C ASN A 363 -20.88 -7.53 10.21
N THR A 364 -20.83 -8.63 9.45
CA THR A 364 -21.53 -9.85 9.83
C THR A 364 -20.71 -10.59 10.88
N TYR A 365 -21.31 -10.86 12.04
CA TYR A 365 -20.68 -11.63 13.12
C TYR A 365 -21.43 -12.93 13.35
N GLU A 366 -20.71 -14.04 13.41
CA GLU A 366 -21.22 -15.28 13.96
C GLU A 366 -21.02 -15.30 15.48
N ILE A 367 -22.10 -15.58 16.21
CA ILE A 367 -22.09 -15.74 17.66
C ILE A 367 -21.99 -17.23 17.98
N GLY A 368 -20.84 -17.66 18.51
CA GLY A 368 -20.50 -19.07 18.64
C GLY A 368 -19.77 -19.58 17.39
N SER A 369 -19.95 -20.86 17.05
CA SER A 369 -19.30 -21.50 15.90
C SER A 369 -20.13 -22.64 15.27
N ASP A 370 -21.43 -22.68 15.57
CA ASP A 370 -22.34 -23.72 15.08
C ASP A 370 -23.12 -23.32 13.81
N GLY A 371 -22.84 -22.13 13.28
CA GLY A 371 -23.48 -21.57 12.10
C GLY A 371 -24.96 -21.28 12.30
N LYS A 372 -25.47 -21.01 13.51
CA LYS A 372 -26.91 -20.75 13.71
C LYS A 372 -27.25 -19.32 14.09
N ASN A 373 -26.34 -18.62 14.76
CA ASN A 373 -26.60 -17.29 15.27
C ASN A 373 -25.71 -16.25 14.59
N PHE A 374 -26.30 -15.45 13.70
CA PHE A 374 -25.61 -14.37 13.02
C PHE A 374 -26.20 -13.03 13.42
N ALA A 375 -25.34 -12.04 13.62
CA ALA A 375 -25.65 -10.64 13.50
C ALA A 375 -25.20 -10.18 12.11
N PHE A 376 -26.07 -10.30 11.10
CA PHE A 376 -25.73 -9.99 9.70
C PHE A 376 -25.27 -8.55 9.50
N LYS A 377 -25.82 -7.69 10.34
CA LYS A 377 -25.66 -6.27 10.37
C LYS A 377 -25.28 -5.87 11.80
N GLY A 378 -24.19 -6.46 12.29
CA GLY A 378 -23.70 -6.22 13.64
C GLY A 378 -22.84 -4.98 13.72
N ILE A 379 -23.08 -4.14 14.73
CA ILE A 379 -22.18 -3.09 15.18
C ILE A 379 -21.54 -3.61 16.46
N ALA A 380 -20.30 -4.09 16.36
CA ALA A 380 -19.54 -4.53 17.51
C ALA A 380 -18.84 -3.32 18.14
N VAL A 381 -18.96 -3.16 19.45
CA VAL A 381 -18.46 -2.02 20.22
C VAL A 381 -17.63 -2.52 21.39
N ARG A 382 -16.50 -1.87 21.63
CA ARG A 382 -15.67 -2.12 22.81
C ARG A 382 -16.27 -1.47 24.05
N LEU A 383 -16.30 -2.19 25.16
CA LEU A 383 -16.88 -1.76 26.43
C LEU A 383 -15.82 -1.29 27.44
N ASP A 384 -14.61 -1.83 27.36
CA ASP A 384 -13.50 -1.45 28.24
C ASP A 384 -12.74 -0.21 27.73
N PRO A 385 -12.20 0.63 28.63
CA PRO A 385 -11.39 1.78 28.24
C PRO A 385 -10.00 1.35 27.75
N GLY A 386 -9.46 2.03 26.74
CA GLY A 386 -8.07 1.86 26.31
C GLY A 386 -7.81 2.38 24.90
N ALA A 387 -6.53 2.40 24.51
CA ALA A 387 -6.11 2.78 23.16
C ALA A 387 -6.29 1.62 22.17
N GLY A 388 -6.26 1.93 20.86
CA GLY A 388 -6.26 0.94 19.78
C GLY A 388 -7.64 0.45 19.32
N GLY A 389 -8.72 1.11 19.74
CA GLY A 389 -10.06 0.84 19.23
C GLY A 389 -10.62 -0.53 19.59
N VAL A 390 -11.60 -0.99 18.82
CA VAL A 390 -12.36 -2.22 19.03
C VAL A 390 -11.54 -3.49 18.85
N SER A 391 -10.47 -3.44 18.06
CA SER A 391 -9.54 -4.56 17.86
C SER A 391 -8.60 -4.80 19.05
N ARG A 392 -8.46 -3.83 19.97
CA ARG A 392 -7.50 -3.86 21.10
C ARG A 392 -8.17 -3.75 22.46
N GLY A 393 -9.24 -4.51 22.70
CA GLY A 393 -10.01 -4.52 23.95
C GLY A 393 -9.95 -5.82 24.74
N ALA A 394 -10.74 -5.86 25.80
CA ALA A 394 -11.00 -7.04 26.61
C ALA A 394 -12.49 -7.35 26.75
N GLU A 395 -13.39 -6.41 26.46
CA GLU A 395 -14.83 -6.57 26.63
C GLU A 395 -15.57 -5.95 25.44
N TRP A 396 -16.55 -6.68 24.91
CA TRP A 396 -17.29 -6.27 23.72
C TRP A 396 -18.77 -6.60 23.80
N MET A 397 -19.56 -5.83 23.05
CA MET A 397 -20.94 -6.18 22.70
C MET A 397 -21.16 -6.03 21.21
N VAL A 398 -22.13 -6.74 20.66
CA VAL A 398 -22.57 -6.58 19.26
C VAL A 398 -24.07 -6.40 19.18
N PHE A 399 -24.48 -5.29 18.55
CA PHE A 399 -25.87 -4.95 18.29
C PHE A 399 -26.21 -5.15 16.81
N ASP A 400 -27.19 -6.00 16.53
CA ASP A 400 -27.70 -6.26 15.18
C ASP A 400 -28.75 -5.21 14.81
N HIS A 401 -28.40 -4.31 13.88
CA HIS A 401 -29.27 -3.21 13.49
C HIS A 401 -30.44 -3.61 12.60
N ASP A 402 -30.42 -4.80 11.98
CA ASP A 402 -31.57 -5.27 11.19
C ASP A 402 -32.70 -5.77 12.08
N THR A 403 -32.36 -6.41 13.20
CA THR A 403 -33.34 -6.97 14.14
C THR A 403 -33.50 -6.13 15.41
N MET A 404 -32.75 -5.03 15.55
CA MET A 404 -32.68 -4.21 16.76
C MET A 404 -32.36 -5.03 18.02
N ARG A 405 -31.42 -5.97 17.90
CA ARG A 405 -31.12 -6.99 18.92
C ARG A 405 -29.70 -6.82 19.46
N LEU A 406 -29.53 -6.80 20.78
CA LEU A 406 -28.23 -7.08 21.38
C LEU A 406 -27.91 -8.56 21.15
N ALA A 407 -27.09 -8.88 20.14
CA ALA A 407 -26.86 -10.26 19.73
C ALA A 407 -25.94 -11.00 20.70
N ALA A 408 -24.88 -10.35 21.18
CA ALA A 408 -24.01 -10.94 22.20
C ALA A 408 -23.21 -9.90 23.00
N THR A 409 -22.69 -10.33 24.14
CA THR A 409 -21.56 -9.72 24.86
C THR A 409 -20.50 -10.77 25.16
N TRP A 410 -19.22 -10.41 25.07
CA TRP A 410 -18.13 -11.34 25.32
C TRP A 410 -16.89 -10.64 25.84
N SER A 411 -16.02 -11.38 26.52
CA SER A 411 -14.75 -10.90 27.03
C SER A 411 -13.56 -11.73 26.54
N ALA A 412 -12.37 -11.15 26.60
CA ALA A 412 -11.14 -11.83 26.23
C ALA A 412 -10.88 -13.01 27.21
N ARG A 413 -10.53 -14.17 26.66
CA ARG A 413 -10.15 -15.33 27.47
C ARG A 413 -8.87 -15.05 28.25
N PRO A 414 -8.82 -15.34 29.57
CA PRO A 414 -7.60 -15.23 30.35
C PRO A 414 -6.46 -16.04 29.74
N GLY A 415 -5.35 -15.38 29.38
CA GLY A 415 -4.17 -16.03 28.81
C GLY A 415 -4.26 -16.40 27.33
N ALA A 416 -5.32 -16.02 26.61
CA ALA A 416 -5.39 -16.22 25.17
C ALA A 416 -4.35 -15.35 24.45
N LYS A 417 -3.62 -15.96 23.50
CA LYS A 417 -2.84 -15.21 22.51
C LYS A 417 -3.82 -14.63 21.49
N GLU A 418 -3.57 -13.39 21.05
CA GLU A 418 -4.40 -12.68 20.06
C GLU A 418 -4.78 -13.57 18.85
N PRO A 419 -5.97 -13.37 18.24
CA PRO A 419 -6.91 -12.26 18.45
C PRO A 419 -8.05 -12.55 19.44
N ALA A 420 -8.30 -11.60 20.36
CA ALA A 420 -9.30 -11.74 21.43
C ALA A 420 -10.72 -11.24 21.06
N PHE A 421 -10.83 -10.37 20.04
CA PHE A 421 -12.09 -9.77 19.60
C PHE A 421 -12.91 -10.74 18.73
N ILE A 422 -12.35 -11.12 17.57
CA ILE A 422 -12.91 -12.06 16.60
C ILE A 422 -11.77 -12.88 15.97
N ASP A 423 -12.10 -13.90 15.18
CA ASP A 423 -11.12 -14.74 14.47
C ASP A 423 -10.56 -14.13 13.18
N TRP A 424 -11.15 -13.02 12.73
CA TRP A 424 -10.80 -12.28 11.51
C TRP A 424 -10.89 -13.08 10.21
N GLN A 425 -11.68 -14.16 10.18
CA GLN A 425 -11.90 -14.90 8.95
C GLN A 425 -12.99 -14.25 8.10
N GLY A 426 -12.73 -14.05 6.81
CA GLY A 426 -13.72 -13.53 5.89
C GLY A 426 -13.13 -12.71 4.75
N ILE A 427 -13.94 -12.52 3.71
CA ILE A 427 -13.51 -11.96 2.42
C ILE A 427 -12.84 -10.58 2.54
N HIS A 428 -13.23 -9.78 3.54
CA HIS A 428 -12.73 -8.42 3.79
C HIS A 428 -11.46 -8.38 4.64
N PHE A 429 -11.02 -9.52 5.18
CA PHE A 429 -9.80 -9.67 5.97
C PHE A 429 -8.81 -10.57 5.23
N ASP A 430 -9.03 -11.88 5.24
CA ASP A 430 -8.10 -12.88 4.73
C ASP A 430 -8.44 -13.40 3.32
N GLY A 431 -9.56 -12.92 2.74
CA GLY A 431 -10.01 -13.28 1.40
C GLY A 431 -10.81 -14.58 1.32
N GLN A 432 -11.08 -15.26 2.45
CA GLN A 432 -11.90 -16.47 2.45
C GLN A 432 -13.35 -16.15 2.08
N HIS A 433 -13.92 -16.95 1.17
CA HIS A 433 -15.31 -16.82 0.74
C HIS A 433 -16.22 -17.73 1.57
N GLN A 434 -17.49 -17.34 1.73
CA GLN A 434 -18.51 -18.10 2.46
C GLN A 434 -18.19 -18.35 3.95
N VAL A 435 -17.31 -17.52 4.53
CA VAL A 435 -16.98 -17.51 5.96
C VAL A 435 -17.27 -16.12 6.51
N HIS A 436 -17.80 -16.06 7.72
CA HIS A 436 -18.03 -14.83 8.47
C HIS A 436 -17.19 -14.84 9.74
N PRO A 437 -16.70 -13.67 10.20
CA PRO A 437 -15.94 -13.62 11.44
C PRO A 437 -16.80 -14.08 12.62
N HIS A 438 -16.24 -14.93 13.47
CA HIS A 438 -16.90 -15.36 14.70
C HIS A 438 -16.23 -14.78 15.94
N VAL A 439 -17.01 -14.63 17.01
CA VAL A 439 -16.51 -14.13 18.30
C VAL A 439 -15.60 -15.18 18.97
N THR A 440 -14.38 -14.80 19.38
CA THR A 440 -13.36 -15.74 19.88
C THR A 440 -13.24 -15.79 21.41
N GLY A 441 -13.86 -14.84 22.12
CA GLY A 441 -13.80 -14.75 23.57
C GLY A 441 -14.77 -15.65 24.32
N ASP A 442 -14.97 -15.34 25.60
CA ASP A 442 -15.96 -15.96 26.47
C ASP A 442 -17.27 -15.18 26.39
N VAL A 443 -18.29 -15.80 25.78
CA VAL A 443 -19.59 -15.19 25.57
C VAL A 443 -20.38 -15.20 26.88
N ALA A 444 -20.66 -14.01 27.42
CA ALA A 444 -21.42 -13.84 28.65
C ALA A 444 -22.93 -13.78 28.37
N ILE A 445 -23.33 -13.18 27.26
CA ILE A 445 -24.73 -13.06 26.82
C ILE A 445 -24.80 -13.43 25.35
N SER A 446 -25.80 -14.23 24.96
CA SER A 446 -26.12 -14.55 23.56
C SER A 446 -27.62 -14.61 23.38
N ASN A 447 -28.18 -13.75 22.53
CA ASN A 447 -29.59 -13.80 22.14
C ASN A 447 -29.74 -14.48 20.78
N PRO A 448 -30.79 -15.30 20.56
CA PRO A 448 -31.01 -16.02 19.31
C PRO A 448 -31.33 -15.07 18.14
N ASN A 449 -31.07 -15.50 16.90
CA ASN A 449 -31.38 -14.71 15.70
C ASN A 449 -32.89 -14.51 15.52
N GLY A 450 -33.35 -13.30 15.79
CA GLY A 450 -34.75 -12.90 15.77
C GLY A 450 -34.94 -11.44 16.17
N PRO A 451 -36.19 -10.94 16.19
CA PRO A 451 -36.50 -9.58 16.63
C PRO A 451 -35.99 -9.31 18.05
N GLY A 452 -35.26 -8.21 18.24
CA GLY A 452 -34.81 -7.73 19.55
C GLY A 452 -35.83 -6.81 20.24
N TRP A 453 -36.95 -6.52 19.56
CA TRP A 453 -38.05 -5.71 20.08
C TRP A 453 -39.38 -6.29 19.63
N ALA A 454 -40.41 -6.07 20.46
CA ALA A 454 -41.76 -6.56 20.20
C ALA A 454 -42.41 -5.78 19.06
N ASP A 455 -43.15 -6.48 18.19
CA ASP A 455 -44.04 -5.85 17.22
C ASP A 455 -45.00 -4.89 17.97
N PRO A 456 -45.07 -3.61 17.60
CA PRO A 456 -45.81 -2.60 18.35
C PRO A 456 -47.34 -2.76 18.24
N ALA A 457 -47.84 -3.50 17.26
CA ALA A 457 -49.26 -3.77 17.09
C ALA A 457 -49.72 -4.99 17.89
N THR A 458 -48.86 -5.99 18.06
CA THR A 458 -49.23 -7.29 18.67
C THR A 458 -48.54 -7.58 20.00
N GLY A 459 -47.42 -6.92 20.29
CA GLY A 459 -46.54 -7.23 21.41
C GLY A 459 -45.73 -8.52 21.24
N SER A 460 -45.77 -9.17 20.07
CA SER A 460 -45.09 -10.44 19.82
C SER A 460 -43.63 -10.26 19.38
N PHE A 461 -42.79 -11.27 19.64
CA PHE A 461 -41.42 -11.41 19.13
C PHE A 461 -41.32 -12.48 18.03
N ASP A 462 -42.46 -12.97 17.52
CA ASP A 462 -42.49 -13.99 16.46
C ASP A 462 -41.86 -13.45 15.17
N ASP A 463 -40.77 -14.09 14.72
CA ASP A 463 -39.99 -13.63 13.57
C ASP A 463 -40.75 -13.84 12.25
N PRO A 464 -41.20 -12.76 11.57
CA PRO A 464 -42.01 -12.86 10.36
C PRO A 464 -41.15 -13.01 9.09
N ARG A 465 -39.81 -13.00 9.22
CA ARG A 465 -38.90 -13.00 8.07
C ARG A 465 -39.03 -14.32 7.30
N PRO A 466 -38.98 -14.26 5.96
CA PRO A 466 -39.00 -15.47 5.14
C PRO A 466 -37.82 -16.37 5.49
N ARG A 467 -38.05 -17.68 5.47
CA ARG A 467 -37.02 -18.69 5.73
C ARG A 467 -36.34 -19.07 4.41
N ALA A 468 -35.01 -19.04 4.38
CA ALA A 468 -34.22 -19.53 3.25
C ALA A 468 -34.23 -21.08 3.20
N ARG A 469 -33.58 -21.67 2.18
CA ARG A 469 -33.53 -23.14 1.98
C ARG A 469 -32.88 -23.89 3.15
N ASP A 470 -32.03 -23.21 3.90
CA ASP A 470 -31.37 -23.70 5.11
C ASP A 470 -32.21 -23.51 6.39
N GLY A 471 -33.45 -23.01 6.26
CA GLY A 471 -34.36 -22.74 7.37
C GLY A 471 -34.04 -21.46 8.16
N ARG A 472 -33.06 -20.65 7.73
CA ARG A 472 -32.68 -19.42 8.43
C ARG A 472 -33.55 -18.24 8.02
N PRO A 473 -33.90 -17.33 8.95
CA PRO A 473 -34.66 -16.14 8.60
C PRO A 473 -33.78 -15.19 7.75
N TYR A 474 -34.34 -14.65 6.68
CA TYR A 474 -33.61 -13.85 5.70
C TYR A 474 -34.29 -12.49 5.47
N GLY A 475 -33.47 -11.44 5.36
CA GLY A 475 -33.92 -10.07 5.13
C GLY A 475 -34.19 -9.28 6.41
N PRO A 476 -34.54 -7.99 6.29
CA PRO A 476 -34.88 -7.14 7.42
C PRO A 476 -36.26 -7.48 7.99
N LEU A 477 -36.56 -6.97 9.18
CA LEU A 477 -37.94 -6.94 9.68
C LEU A 477 -38.83 -6.13 8.72
N PRO A 478 -40.14 -6.45 8.61
CA PRO A 478 -41.06 -5.70 7.77
C PRO A 478 -41.05 -4.21 8.11
N ARG A 479 -41.18 -3.32 7.12
CA ARG A 479 -41.22 -1.86 7.36
C ARG A 479 -42.29 -1.38 8.34
N LYS A 480 -43.36 -2.16 8.50
CA LYS A 480 -44.47 -1.88 9.41
C LYS A 480 -44.22 -2.35 10.85
N TRP A 481 -43.17 -3.16 11.04
CA TRP A 481 -42.75 -3.66 12.33
C TRP A 481 -42.21 -2.49 13.14
#